data_AF-A0A7C4AYK5-F1
#
_entry.id   AF-A0A7C4AYK5-F1
#
_cell.length_a   1.000
_cell.length_b   1.000
_cell.length_c   1.000
_cell.angle_alpha   90.00
_cell.angle_beta   90.00
_cell.angle_gamma   90.00
#
_symmetry.space_group_name_H-M   'P 1'
#
loop_
_entity.id
_entity.type
_entity.pdbx_description
1 polymer ?
#
loop_
_entity_poly.entity_id
_entity_poly.type
_entity_poly.pdbx_seq_one_letter_code
_entity_poly.pdbx_strand_id
1 'polypeptide(L)'
;MHPVVVVEGGCLPEVWEKSITELWSKGVNIRTEYGNDSKDCTMLMIIRRPLAEPRIHKAGLMVGKLSQLEEYVQEVCNGIHDSYVERGIWPYTYHERLRSYKCCNQTIDQIDYIVRKLAE
;
A
#
# COMPACT_ATOMS: atom_id res chain seq x y z
N MET A 1 18.17 19.61 2.24
CA MET A 1 16.75 19.72 2.62
C MET A 1 16.02 18.57 1.97
N HIS A 2 15.20 17.83 2.72
CA HIS A 2 14.42 16.74 2.16
C HIS A 2 13.16 17.31 1.47
N PRO A 3 12.96 17.08 0.16
CA PRO A 3 11.93 17.78 -0.60
C PRO A 3 10.54 17.20 -0.31
N VAL A 4 9.54 18.09 -0.32
CA VAL A 4 8.12 17.72 -0.31
C VAL A 4 7.58 17.89 -1.72
N VAL A 5 7.06 16.82 -2.29
CA VAL A 5 6.57 16.75 -3.68
C VAL A 5 5.10 16.39 -3.66
N VAL A 6 4.30 17.09 -4.46
CA VAL A 6 2.88 16.80 -4.63
C VAL A 6 2.64 16.39 -6.07
N VAL A 7 1.97 15.25 -6.26
CA VAL A 7 1.54 14.76 -7.58
C VAL A 7 0.03 14.51 -7.57
N GLU A 8 -0.61 14.82 -8.69
CA GLU A 8 -2.05 14.70 -8.84
C GLU A 8 -2.40 14.16 -10.24
N GLY A 9 -3.51 13.41 -10.30
CA GLY A 9 -4.02 12.84 -11.55
C GLY A 9 -5.40 12.21 -11.43
N GLY A 10 -5.88 11.68 -12.54
CA GLY A 10 -7.22 11.14 -12.68
C GLY A 10 -7.38 9.75 -12.05
N CYS A 11 -6.45 8.84 -12.29
CA CYS A 11 -6.49 7.45 -11.82
C CYS A 11 -5.17 7.02 -11.16
N LEU A 12 -5.17 5.85 -10.51
CA LEU A 12 -4.03 5.37 -9.73
C LEU A 12 -2.75 5.17 -10.56
N PRO A 13 -2.77 4.51 -11.74
CA PRO A 13 -1.56 4.31 -12.55
C PRO A 13 -0.92 5.62 -13.02
N GLU A 14 -1.73 6.59 -13.43
CA GLU A 14 -1.25 7.91 -13.87
C GLU A 14 -0.48 8.63 -12.76
N VAL A 15 -1.05 8.66 -11.55
CA VAL A 15 -0.42 9.31 -10.40
C VAL A 15 0.83 8.57 -9.96
N TRP A 16 0.82 7.23 -10.02
CA TRP A 16 2.00 6.42 -9.76
C TRP A 16 3.14 6.74 -10.74
N GLU A 17 2.90 6.77 -12.04
CA GLU A 17 3.93 7.11 -13.04
C GLU A 17 4.50 8.51 -12.79
N LYS A 18 3.64 9.50 -12.58
CA LYS A 18 4.05 10.87 -12.22
C LYS A 18 4.91 10.92 -10.97
N SER A 19 4.57 10.14 -9.95
CA SER A 19 5.33 10.09 -8.69
C SER A 19 6.78 9.66 -8.91
N ILE A 20 7.02 8.68 -9.79
CA ILE A 20 8.35 8.19 -10.12
C ILE A 20 9.16 9.24 -10.89
N THR A 21 8.54 9.90 -11.89
CA THR A 21 9.23 10.95 -12.66
C THR A 21 9.61 12.14 -11.78
N GLU A 22 8.72 12.53 -10.86
CA GLU A 22 8.94 13.65 -9.95
C GLU A 22 9.96 13.32 -8.87
N LEU A 23 9.92 12.10 -8.31
CA LEU A 23 10.96 11.60 -7.40
C LEU A 23 12.34 11.60 -8.07
N TRP A 24 12.43 11.13 -9.31
CA TRP A 24 13.70 11.09 -10.02
C TRP A 24 14.29 12.49 -10.23
N SER A 25 13.44 13.45 -10.64
CA SER A 25 13.83 14.82 -10.95
C SER A 25 14.14 15.66 -9.71
N LYS A 26 13.29 15.58 -8.67
CA LYS A 26 13.30 16.48 -7.52
C LYS A 26 13.80 15.84 -6.23
N GLY A 27 13.84 14.50 -6.17
CA GLY A 27 14.29 13.76 -5.01
C GLY A 27 15.79 13.89 -4.75
N VAL A 28 16.15 13.70 -3.49
CA VAL A 28 17.55 13.73 -3.02
C VAL A 28 18.16 12.34 -3.09
N ASN A 29 19.47 12.27 -3.33
CA ASN A 29 20.20 11.01 -3.18
C ASN A 29 20.48 10.76 -1.71
N ILE A 30 20.12 9.58 -1.22
CA ILE A 30 20.40 9.14 0.16
C ILE A 30 21.15 7.81 0.15
N ARG A 31 22.05 7.63 1.12
CA ARG A 31 22.68 6.34 1.37
C ARG A 31 21.76 5.52 2.27
N THR A 32 21.37 4.34 1.81
CA THR A 32 20.50 3.42 2.58
C THR A 32 21.32 2.56 3.56
N GLU A 33 20.70 2.00 4.60
CA GLU A 33 21.34 1.00 5.46
C GLU A 33 21.76 -0.28 4.72
N TYR A 34 21.23 -0.52 3.53
CA TYR A 34 21.52 -1.70 2.71
C TYR A 34 22.76 -1.54 1.82
N GLY A 35 23.49 -0.43 1.94
CA GLY A 35 24.71 -0.20 1.16
C GLY A 35 24.48 0.18 -0.31
N ASN A 36 23.24 0.54 -0.67
CA ASN A 36 22.89 1.10 -1.97
C ASN A 36 22.44 2.56 -1.84
N ASP A 37 22.53 3.31 -2.94
CA ASP A 37 21.99 4.67 -2.99
C ASP A 37 20.53 4.63 -3.44
N SER A 38 19.71 5.53 -2.91
CA SER A 38 18.30 5.68 -3.27
C SER A 38 17.96 7.14 -3.61
N LYS A 39 16.91 7.32 -4.41
CA LYS A 39 16.21 8.59 -4.56
C LYS A 39 15.10 8.67 -3.53
N ASP A 40 15.04 9.79 -2.81
CA ASP A 40 14.09 9.94 -1.70
C ASP A 40 13.43 11.32 -1.69
N CYS A 41 12.13 11.35 -1.37
CA CYS A 41 11.35 12.57 -1.11
C CYS A 41 10.11 12.25 -0.27
N THR A 42 9.54 13.28 0.38
CA THR A 42 8.22 13.18 0.99
C THR A 42 7.19 13.43 -0.10
N MET A 43 6.35 12.43 -0.40
CA MET A 43 5.40 12.47 -1.52
C MET A 43 3.95 12.57 -1.02
N LEU A 44 3.18 13.51 -1.57
CA LEU A 44 1.72 13.54 -1.47
C LEU A 44 1.12 13.18 -2.83
N MET A 45 0.34 12.09 -2.88
CA MET A 45 -0.30 11.60 -4.09
C MET A 45 -1.81 11.83 -4.03
N ILE A 46 -2.36 12.59 -4.97
CA ILE A 46 -3.79 12.91 -5.06
C ILE A 46 -4.39 12.20 -6.27
N ILE A 47 -5.21 11.18 -6.03
CA ILE A 47 -5.93 10.46 -7.06
C ILE A 47 -7.38 10.92 -7.05
N ARG A 48 -7.80 11.67 -8.08
CA ARG A 48 -9.14 12.29 -8.12
C ARG A 48 -10.27 11.29 -8.29
N ARG A 49 -10.04 10.19 -9.02
CA ARG A 49 -11.00 9.10 -9.23
C ARG A 49 -10.30 7.75 -8.94
N PRO A 50 -10.19 7.34 -7.68
CA PRO A 50 -9.40 6.17 -7.29
C PRO A 50 -9.91 4.85 -7.88
N LEU A 51 -11.18 4.79 -8.28
CA LEU A 51 -11.81 3.61 -8.89
C LEU A 51 -11.88 3.68 -10.43
N ALA A 52 -11.36 4.74 -11.06
CA ALA A 52 -11.36 4.86 -12.51
C ALA A 52 -10.38 3.86 -13.16
N GLU A 53 -10.76 3.33 -14.33
CA GLU A 53 -9.86 2.53 -15.14
C GLU A 53 -8.84 3.41 -15.91
N PRO A 54 -7.61 2.91 -16.15
CA PRO A 54 -7.08 1.63 -15.66
C PRO A 54 -6.81 1.69 -14.14
N ARG A 55 -7.14 0.61 -13.40
CA ARG A 55 -6.84 0.51 -11.97
C ARG A 55 -5.45 -0.06 -11.67
N ILE A 56 -4.93 -0.91 -12.56
CA ILE A 56 -3.65 -1.58 -12.40
C ILE A 56 -2.63 -0.94 -13.34
N HIS A 57 -1.48 -0.53 -12.79
CA HIS A 57 -0.40 0.00 -13.60
C HIS A 57 0.23 -1.11 -14.45
N LYS A 58 0.62 -0.79 -15.69
CA LYS A 58 1.11 -1.75 -16.68
C LYS A 58 2.32 -2.54 -16.19
N ALA A 59 3.22 -1.93 -15.42
CA ALA A 59 4.37 -2.65 -14.83
C ALA A 59 3.93 -3.79 -13.89
N GLY A 60 2.80 -3.65 -13.18
CA GLY A 60 2.25 -4.72 -12.34
C GLY A 60 1.78 -5.93 -13.15
N LEU A 61 1.43 -5.73 -14.42
CA LEU A 61 1.03 -6.80 -15.35
C LEU A 61 2.21 -7.40 -16.13
N MET A 62 3.27 -6.62 -16.34
CA MET A 62 4.41 -7.02 -17.17
C MET A 62 5.58 -7.59 -16.37
N VAL A 63 5.83 -7.04 -15.18
CA VAL A 63 6.89 -7.48 -14.26
C VAL A 63 6.31 -8.43 -13.21
N GLY A 64 5.07 -8.18 -12.78
CA GLY A 64 4.32 -9.06 -11.88
C GLY A 64 3.47 -10.10 -12.63
N LYS A 65 2.76 -10.93 -11.87
CA LYS A 65 1.77 -11.89 -12.38
C LYS A 65 0.39 -11.58 -11.80
N LEU A 66 -0.66 -11.69 -12.63
CA LEU A 66 -2.05 -11.55 -12.17
C LEU A 66 -2.40 -12.51 -11.03
N SER A 67 -1.84 -13.72 -11.03
CA SER A 67 -2.04 -14.69 -9.94
C SER A 67 -1.51 -14.20 -8.60
N GLN A 68 -0.41 -13.42 -8.59
CA GLN A 68 0.14 -12.84 -7.36
C GLN A 68 -0.75 -11.71 -6.84
N LEU A 69 -1.37 -10.95 -7.75
CA LEU A 69 -2.35 -9.93 -7.34
C LEU A 69 -3.59 -10.59 -6.72
N GLU A 70 -4.10 -11.67 -7.33
CA GLU A 70 -5.22 -12.42 -6.76
C GLU A 70 -4.86 -13.01 -5.40
N GLU A 71 -3.69 -13.64 -5.26
CA GLU A 71 -3.20 -14.14 -3.98
C GLU A 71 -3.15 -13.03 -2.91
N TYR A 72 -2.67 -11.83 -3.27
CA TYR A 72 -2.66 -10.68 -2.39
C TYR A 72 -4.08 -10.21 -1.99
N VAL A 73 -5.05 -10.25 -2.92
CA VAL A 73 -6.47 -9.98 -2.59
C VAL A 73 -6.99 -11.00 -1.58
N GLN A 74 -6.71 -12.28 -1.78
CA GLN A 74 -7.11 -13.34 -0.84
C GLN A 74 -6.42 -13.19 0.52
N GLU A 75 -5.15 -12.77 0.54
CA GLU A 75 -4.41 -12.49 1.78
C GLU A 75 -5.09 -11.38 2.58
N VAL A 76 -5.45 -10.27 1.94
CA VAL A 76 -6.05 -9.10 2.61
C VAL A 76 -7.51 -9.36 2.99
N CYS A 77 -8.29 -10.00 2.12
CA CYS A 77 -9.74 -10.16 2.33
C CYS A 77 -10.11 -11.38 3.17
N ASN A 78 -9.37 -12.48 3.04
CA ASN A 78 -9.72 -13.78 3.63
C ASN A 78 -8.65 -14.33 4.59
N GLY A 79 -7.51 -13.65 4.74
CA GLY A 79 -6.51 -14.04 5.73
C GLY A 79 -5.81 -15.36 5.42
N ILE A 80 -5.65 -15.73 4.14
CA ILE A 80 -5.09 -17.03 3.74
C ILE A 80 -3.66 -17.29 4.30
N HIS A 81 -2.97 -16.23 4.72
CA HIS A 81 -1.63 -16.30 5.33
C HIS A 81 -1.60 -15.92 6.83
N ASP A 82 -2.73 -15.80 7.52
CA ASP A 82 -2.74 -15.43 8.94
C ASP A 82 -1.99 -16.46 9.82
N SER A 83 -2.02 -17.73 9.43
CA SER A 83 -1.24 -18.80 10.09
C SER A 83 0.28 -18.55 10.06
N TYR A 84 0.78 -17.71 9.14
CA TYR A 84 2.21 -17.36 9.10
C TYR A 84 2.59 -16.44 10.26
N VAL A 85 1.65 -15.63 10.74
CA VAL A 85 1.84 -14.82 11.95
C VAL A 85 1.85 -15.72 13.18
N GLU A 86 0.90 -16.67 13.27
CA GLU A 86 0.84 -17.63 14.37
C GLU A 86 2.11 -18.48 14.49
N ARG A 87 2.72 -18.81 13.34
CA ARG A 87 3.98 -19.56 13.24
C ARG A 87 5.23 -18.70 13.43
N GLY A 88 5.08 -17.38 13.63
CA GLY A 88 6.19 -16.45 13.79
C GLY A 88 7.03 -16.23 12.51
N ILE A 89 6.50 -16.61 11.34
CA ILE A 89 7.16 -16.39 10.05
C ILE A 89 7.05 -14.92 9.66
N TRP A 90 5.86 -14.34 9.84
CA TRP A 90 5.60 -12.93 9.57
C TRP A 90 5.23 -12.18 10.85
N PRO A 91 5.60 -10.89 10.95
CA PRO A 91 5.25 -10.07 12.12
C PRO A 91 3.77 -9.66 12.14
N TYR A 92 3.09 -9.64 10.99
CA TYR A 92 1.67 -9.34 10.85
C TYR A 92 1.17 -9.66 9.42
N THR A 93 -0.14 -9.77 9.25
CA THR A 93 -0.85 -9.64 7.96
C THR A 93 -1.76 -8.41 7.99
N TYR A 94 -2.10 -7.83 6.84
CA TYR A 94 -3.10 -6.78 6.80
C TYR A 94 -4.49 -7.28 7.21
N HIS A 95 -4.83 -8.53 6.89
CA HIS A 95 -6.09 -9.12 7.34
C HIS A 95 -6.19 -9.18 8.88
N GLU A 96 -5.17 -9.72 9.58
CA GLU A 96 -5.15 -9.70 11.06
C GLU A 96 -5.27 -8.27 11.60
N ARG A 97 -4.52 -7.32 11.01
CA ARG A 97 -4.58 -5.91 11.44
C ARG A 97 -5.95 -5.30 11.21
N LEU A 98 -6.67 -5.63 10.15
CA LEU A 98 -7.96 -5.02 9.82
C LEU A 98 -9.12 -5.69 10.57
N ARG A 99 -9.09 -7.01 10.74
CA ARG A 99 -10.21 -7.81 11.28
C ARG A 99 -10.03 -8.27 12.72
N SER A 100 -8.79 -8.32 13.20
CA SER A 100 -8.43 -8.90 14.51
C SER A 100 -7.37 -8.04 15.22
N TYR A 101 -7.53 -6.72 15.19
CA TYR A 101 -6.56 -5.80 15.79
C TYR A 101 -6.52 -5.94 17.31
N LYS A 102 -5.44 -6.52 17.84
CA LYS A 102 -5.22 -6.70 19.28
C LYS A 102 -4.68 -5.40 19.88
N CYS A 103 -5.45 -4.76 20.76
CA CYS A 103 -5.07 -3.53 21.44
C CYS A 103 -5.68 -3.48 22.85
N CYS A 104 -4.90 -3.08 23.86
CA CYS A 104 -5.38 -2.80 25.22
C CYS A 104 -6.32 -3.89 25.81
N ASN A 105 -5.97 -5.16 25.64
CA ASN A 105 -6.74 -6.35 26.06
C ASN A 105 -8.05 -6.62 25.29
N GLN A 106 -8.22 -6.00 24.13
CA GLN A 106 -9.36 -6.22 23.24
C GLN A 106 -8.87 -6.63 21.85
N THR A 107 -9.73 -7.36 21.15
CA THR A 107 -9.58 -7.63 19.72
C THR A 107 -10.66 -6.86 18.99
N ILE A 108 -10.26 -6.01 18.05
CA ILE A 108 -11.15 -5.10 17.32
C ILE A 108 -11.19 -5.51 15.86
N ASP A 109 -12.38 -5.82 15.34
CA ASP A 109 -12.63 -5.80 13.89
C ASP A 109 -12.83 -4.35 13.46
N GLN A 110 -11.76 -3.74 12.92
CA GLN A 110 -11.77 -2.34 12.52
C GLN A 110 -12.71 -2.11 11.33
N ILE A 111 -12.85 -3.10 10.45
CA ILE A 111 -13.74 -2.99 9.29
C ILE A 111 -15.20 -3.04 9.73
N ASP A 112 -15.60 -4.00 10.57
CA ASP A 112 -16.96 -4.06 11.11
C ASP A 112 -17.30 -2.80 11.91
N TYR A 113 -16.36 -2.32 12.72
CA TYR A 113 -16.50 -1.07 13.46
C TYR A 113 -16.76 0.13 12.54
N ILE A 114 -15.95 0.32 11.49
CA ILE A 114 -16.12 1.44 10.55
C ILE A 114 -17.44 1.32 9.79
N VAL A 115 -17.82 0.12 9.34
CA VAL A 115 -19.09 -0.11 8.63
C VAL A 115 -20.28 0.26 9.51
N ARG A 116 -20.30 -0.19 10.78
CA ARG A 116 -21.35 0.20 11.74
C ARG A 116 -21.40 1.71 11.94
N LYS A 117 -20.22 2.33 12.12
CA LYS A 117 -20.11 3.78 12.35
C LYS A 117 -20.58 4.63 11.17
N LEU A 118 -20.42 4.15 9.94
CA LEU A 118 -20.88 4.85 8.73
C LEU A 118 -22.37 4.62 8.43
N ALA A 119 -23.00 3.62 9.04
CA ALA A 119 -24.41 3.31 8.85
C ALA A 119 -25.34 4.05 9.83
N GLU A 120 -24.78 4.63 10.90
CA GLU A 120 -25.45 5.53 11.86
C GLU A 120 -25.54 6.96 11.30
#